data_AF-E2A9S7-F1
#
_entry.id   AF-E2A9S7-F1
#
_cell.length_a   1.000
_cell.length_b   1.000
_cell.length_c   1.000
_cell.angle_alpha   90.00
_cell.angle_beta   90.00
_cell.angle_gamma   90.00
#
_symmetry.space_group_name_H-M   'P 1'
#
loop_
_entity.id
_entity.type
_entity.pdbx_description
1 polymer ?
#
loop_
_entity_poly.entity_id
_entity_poly.type
_entity_poly.pdbx_seq_one_letter_code
_entity_poly.pdbx_strand_id
1 'polypeptide(L)'
;YKDNRAYPWPGGESHFILYPESANQTIYTQEMRASDAGRYSCQARNDTTTLEGDITLAVLGKPLPTYRPASQLVPLGGTARLFCEAYLGKVELPDAKNSVTWSKSDSNMTLPSHGRIAQNRVSRENDKIVGSYLEIEDVTLEDYGEYKCEVSNGVDEEITLPAHLYRQEPQFALSLPNGSWRKSLLLAVLVLVLLLSAGAFYARCWLPLALLYKDKFGRLEENDGKECDALVCYHEKDSNLVIGILIPTLESRHRYKCTALELSHQNHNWSLEIGPHANTARRIIVVLSPASLGNIWTDASVGAALKQLSSLPMKTIVISLKSLP
;
A
#
# COMPACT_ATOMS: atom_id res chain seq x y z
N TYR A 1 17.06 -65.64 -32.26
CA TYR A 1 15.76 -65.03 -32.64
C TYR A 1 15.30 -64.09 -31.54
N LYS A 2 14.56 -63.03 -31.88
CA LYS A 2 13.79 -62.18 -30.96
C LYS A 2 12.35 -62.18 -31.43
N ASP A 3 11.41 -62.57 -30.57
CA ASP A 3 9.97 -62.64 -30.88
C ASP A 3 9.69 -63.36 -32.22
N ASN A 4 10.36 -64.51 -32.42
CA ASN A 4 10.35 -65.35 -33.63
C ASN A 4 10.98 -64.73 -34.90
N ARG A 5 11.66 -63.58 -34.79
CA ARG A 5 12.44 -62.97 -35.89
C ARG A 5 13.93 -63.28 -35.77
N ALA A 6 14.52 -63.78 -36.86
CA ALA A 6 15.96 -64.02 -36.93
C ALA A 6 16.76 -62.71 -36.94
N TYR A 7 17.97 -62.74 -36.38
CA TYR A 7 18.94 -61.65 -36.54
C TYR A 7 19.33 -61.52 -38.03
N PRO A 8 19.58 -60.30 -38.58
CA PRO A 8 19.68 -59.01 -37.91
C PRO A 8 18.32 -58.36 -37.58
N TRP A 9 18.24 -57.77 -36.38
CA TRP A 9 17.07 -57.00 -35.96
C TRP A 9 17.23 -55.54 -36.43
N PRO A 10 16.20 -54.94 -37.04
CA PRO A 10 16.22 -53.52 -37.36
C PRO A 10 16.19 -52.69 -36.07
N GLY A 11 16.74 -51.46 -36.10
CA GLY A 11 16.86 -50.61 -34.91
C GLY A 11 15.53 -50.23 -34.23
N GLY A 12 14.38 -50.43 -34.89
CA GLY A 12 13.07 -50.29 -34.22
C GLY A 12 12.68 -51.48 -33.34
N GLU A 13 13.30 -52.65 -33.53
CA GLU A 13 12.98 -53.88 -32.81
C GLU A 13 14.01 -54.28 -31.77
N SER A 14 15.30 -54.15 -32.07
CA SER A 14 16.35 -54.30 -31.07
C SER A 14 17.67 -53.67 -31.52
N HIS A 15 18.43 -53.17 -30.56
CA HIS A 15 19.76 -52.59 -30.75
C HIS A 15 20.88 -53.58 -30.41
N PHE A 16 20.54 -54.81 -30.02
CA PHE A 16 21.53 -55.82 -29.72
C PHE A 16 22.35 -56.19 -30.95
N ILE A 17 23.67 -56.26 -30.73
CA ILE A 17 24.62 -56.71 -31.73
C ILE A 17 24.99 -58.15 -31.40
N LEU A 18 24.82 -59.04 -32.38
CA LEU A 18 25.32 -60.41 -32.28
C LEU A 18 26.79 -60.43 -32.69
N TYR A 19 27.67 -60.94 -31.83
CA TYR A 19 29.10 -61.06 -32.12
C TYR A 19 29.39 -62.42 -32.80
N PRO A 20 29.58 -62.45 -34.13
CA PRO A 20 29.61 -63.70 -34.90
C PRO A 20 30.89 -64.52 -34.69
N GLU A 21 31.97 -63.92 -34.19
CA GLU A 21 33.27 -64.58 -33.98
C GLU A 21 33.36 -65.32 -32.63
N SER A 22 32.32 -65.25 -31.78
CA SER A 22 32.29 -65.99 -30.53
C SER A 22 31.70 -67.39 -30.73
N ALA A 23 32.42 -68.43 -30.29
CA ALA A 23 31.91 -69.80 -30.24
C ALA A 23 30.58 -69.93 -29.46
N ASN A 24 30.30 -68.96 -28.57
CA ASN A 24 29.13 -68.92 -27.70
C ASN A 24 27.99 -68.05 -28.23
N GLN A 25 28.10 -67.43 -29.42
CA GLN A 25 27.10 -66.53 -30.01
C GLN A 25 26.54 -65.50 -29.00
N THR A 26 27.40 -64.61 -28.53
CA THR A 26 27.05 -63.58 -27.55
C THR A 26 26.34 -62.40 -28.19
N ILE A 27 25.21 -61.95 -27.60
CA ILE A 27 24.58 -60.66 -27.89
C ILE A 27 24.96 -59.64 -26.83
N TYR A 28 25.24 -58.40 -27.22
CA TYR A 28 25.50 -57.32 -26.28
C TYR A 28 24.94 -55.98 -26.78
N THR A 29 24.67 -55.07 -25.85
CA THR A 29 24.33 -53.67 -26.11
C THR A 29 25.12 -52.78 -25.16
N GLN A 30 25.35 -51.53 -25.56
CA GLN A 30 25.89 -50.50 -24.66
C GLN A 30 24.80 -49.85 -23.80
N GLU A 31 23.56 -49.80 -24.30
CA GLU A 31 22.42 -49.16 -23.63
C GLU A 31 21.17 -50.00 -23.87
N MET A 32 20.43 -50.29 -22.80
CA MET A 32 19.18 -51.03 -22.86
C MET A 32 18.01 -50.10 -23.19
N ARG A 33 17.18 -50.47 -24.16
CA ARG A 33 15.98 -49.71 -24.54
C ARG A 33 14.73 -50.55 -24.35
N ALA A 34 13.59 -49.89 -24.17
CA ALA A 34 12.30 -50.57 -24.05
C ALA A 34 11.99 -51.49 -25.25
N SER A 35 12.47 -51.15 -26.45
CA SER A 35 12.35 -52.00 -27.65
C SER A 35 13.06 -53.34 -27.51
N ASP A 36 14.15 -53.41 -26.73
CA ASP A 36 14.92 -54.64 -26.56
C ASP A 36 14.21 -55.67 -25.68
N ALA A 37 13.15 -55.29 -24.95
CA ALA A 37 12.30 -56.25 -24.27
C ALA A 37 11.66 -57.24 -25.27
N GLY A 38 11.53 -58.50 -24.86
CA GLY A 38 10.97 -59.56 -25.70
C GLY A 38 11.50 -60.94 -25.36
N ARG A 39 11.06 -61.94 -26.12
CA ARG A 39 11.51 -63.33 -25.98
C ARG A 39 12.65 -63.62 -26.95
N TYR A 40 13.81 -63.98 -26.42
CA TYR A 40 14.99 -64.36 -27.18
C TYR A 40 15.12 -65.88 -27.19
N SER A 41 15.29 -66.44 -28.38
CA SER A 41 15.48 -67.88 -28.59
C SER A 41 16.85 -68.11 -29.25
N CYS A 42 17.68 -68.92 -28.61
CA CYS A 42 18.93 -69.42 -29.16
C CYS A 42 18.68 -70.81 -29.76
N GLN A 43 18.96 -70.96 -31.05
CA GLN A 43 18.76 -72.21 -31.77
C GLN A 43 20.11 -72.74 -32.24
N ALA A 44 20.58 -73.82 -31.61
CA ALA A 44 21.79 -74.53 -32.01
C ALA A 44 21.40 -75.70 -32.92
N ARG A 45 21.87 -75.68 -34.16
CA ARG A 45 21.54 -76.69 -35.17
C ARG A 45 22.79 -77.48 -35.56
N ASN A 46 22.66 -78.79 -35.56
CA ASN A 46 23.58 -79.74 -36.19
C ASN A 46 22.84 -80.48 -37.33
N ASP A 47 23.54 -81.28 -38.13
CA ASP A 47 22.98 -81.93 -39.33
C ASP A 47 21.73 -82.79 -39.06
N THR A 48 21.61 -83.32 -37.84
CA THR A 48 20.53 -84.23 -37.42
C THR A 48 19.66 -83.70 -36.28
N THR A 49 20.10 -82.66 -35.56
CA THR A 49 19.46 -82.20 -34.32
C THR A 49 19.38 -80.69 -34.26
N THR A 50 18.33 -80.18 -33.62
CA THR A 50 18.17 -78.75 -33.35
C THR A 50 17.77 -78.61 -31.89
N LEU A 51 18.57 -77.87 -31.14
CA LEU A 51 18.34 -77.53 -29.75
C LEU A 51 17.90 -76.08 -29.69
N GLU A 52 16.89 -75.79 -28.89
CA GLU A 52 16.36 -74.45 -28.69
C GLU A 52 16.33 -74.13 -27.19
N GLY A 53 16.77 -72.92 -26.86
CA GLY A 53 16.74 -72.38 -25.51
C GLY A 53 16.16 -70.97 -25.52
N ASP A 54 15.13 -70.76 -24.69
CA ASP A 54 14.40 -69.51 -24.62
C ASP A 54 14.76 -68.74 -23.34
N ILE A 55 14.87 -67.42 -23.47
CA ILE A 55 14.95 -66.47 -22.37
C ILE A 55 14.04 -65.28 -22.65
N THR A 56 13.38 -64.76 -21.61
CA THR A 56 12.55 -63.55 -21.73
C THR A 56 13.29 -62.39 -21.07
N LEU A 57 13.46 -61.31 -21.82
CA LEU A 57 14.08 -60.08 -21.33
C LEU A 57 13.00 -59.05 -21.04
N ALA A 58 12.92 -58.62 -19.79
CA ALA A 58 12.10 -57.49 -19.37
C ALA A 58 13.01 -56.28 -19.12
N VAL A 59 12.67 -55.13 -19.71
CA VAL A 59 13.38 -53.87 -19.48
C VAL A 59 12.56 -53.04 -18.53
N LEU A 60 13.08 -52.85 -17.31
CA LEU A 60 12.47 -52.00 -16.29
C LEU A 60 12.96 -50.57 -16.48
N GLY A 61 12.04 -49.62 -16.40
CA GLY A 61 12.35 -48.20 -16.46
C GLY A 61 12.63 -47.61 -15.08
N LYS A 62 13.03 -46.34 -15.07
CA LYS A 62 13.11 -45.56 -13.84
C LYS A 62 11.74 -45.45 -13.18
N PRO A 63 11.67 -45.43 -11.83
CA PRO A 63 10.44 -45.13 -11.11
C PRO A 63 9.78 -43.85 -11.64
N LEU A 64 8.45 -43.87 -11.79
CA LEU A 64 7.69 -42.72 -12.27
C LEU A 64 6.89 -42.11 -11.12
N PRO A 65 7.15 -40.85 -10.70
CA PRO A 65 6.42 -40.26 -9.59
C PRO A 65 4.95 -40.03 -9.95
N THR A 66 4.05 -40.66 -9.19
CA THR A 66 2.60 -40.46 -9.29
C THR A 66 2.13 -39.36 -8.35
N TYR A 67 2.78 -39.21 -7.19
CA TYR A 67 2.53 -38.14 -6.25
C TYR A 67 3.86 -37.55 -5.73
N ARG A 68 4.02 -36.24 -5.91
CA ARG A 68 5.17 -35.50 -5.38
C ARG A 68 4.83 -34.88 -4.03
N PRO A 69 5.71 -34.98 -3.03
CA PRO A 69 5.44 -34.41 -1.72
C PRO A 69 5.41 -32.88 -1.79
N ALA A 70 4.46 -32.29 -1.07
CA ALA A 70 4.30 -30.85 -0.99
C ALA A 70 5.00 -30.30 0.26
N SER A 71 5.73 -29.21 0.11
CA SER A 71 6.32 -28.48 1.24
C SER A 71 5.23 -27.94 2.17
N GLN A 72 5.49 -27.97 3.48
CA GLN A 72 4.51 -27.59 4.51
C GLN A 72 5.06 -26.51 5.44
N LEU A 73 4.17 -25.65 5.92
CA LEU A 73 4.44 -24.66 6.95
C LEU A 73 3.81 -25.18 8.26
N VAL A 74 4.62 -25.52 9.26
CA VAL A 74 4.15 -26.16 10.50
C VAL A 74 4.69 -25.40 11.70
N PRO A 75 3.88 -25.13 12.74
CA PRO A 75 4.36 -24.48 13.96
C PRO A 75 5.11 -25.45 14.87
N LEU A 76 5.92 -24.92 15.79
CA LEU A 76 6.56 -25.71 16.84
C LEU A 76 5.49 -26.44 17.67
N GLY A 77 5.72 -27.72 17.90
CA GLY A 77 4.79 -28.63 18.55
C GLY A 77 3.54 -29.01 17.73
N GLY A 78 3.46 -28.57 16.47
CA GLY A 78 2.44 -29.03 15.52
C GLY A 78 2.76 -30.41 14.95
N THR A 79 1.92 -30.90 14.03
CA THR A 79 2.12 -32.18 13.35
C THR A 79 2.38 -31.95 11.86
N ALA A 80 3.46 -32.52 11.34
CA ALA A 80 3.77 -32.49 9.90
C ALA A 80 3.41 -33.82 9.24
N ARG A 81 2.91 -33.79 8.00
CA ARG A 81 2.54 -35.00 7.25
C ARG A 81 2.91 -34.92 5.77
N LEU A 82 4.05 -35.48 5.39
CA LEU A 82 4.50 -35.53 4.00
C LEU A 82 4.11 -36.86 3.35
N PHE A 83 3.84 -36.86 2.05
CA PHE A 83 3.45 -38.05 1.30
C PHE A 83 4.09 -38.06 -0.08
N CYS A 84 4.62 -39.21 -0.49
CA CYS A 84 5.14 -39.46 -1.82
C CYS A 84 4.62 -40.79 -2.34
N GLU A 85 4.51 -40.91 -3.67
CA GLU A 85 4.12 -42.14 -4.34
C GLU A 85 4.74 -42.21 -5.74
N ALA A 86 5.14 -43.42 -6.16
CA ALA A 86 5.66 -43.67 -7.48
C ALA A 86 5.22 -45.03 -8.03
N TYR A 87 5.11 -45.10 -9.35
CA TYR A 87 4.90 -46.31 -10.13
C TYR A 87 6.26 -46.93 -10.48
N LEU A 88 6.45 -48.19 -10.07
CA LEU A 88 7.66 -49.00 -10.31
C LEU A 88 7.44 -50.07 -11.38
N GLY A 89 6.18 -50.39 -11.69
CA GLY A 89 5.83 -51.51 -12.56
C GLY A 89 6.01 -52.86 -11.86
N LYS A 90 5.95 -53.93 -12.65
CA LYS A 90 6.04 -55.30 -12.13
C LYS A 90 7.50 -55.75 -12.12
N VAL A 91 8.07 -55.91 -10.94
CA VAL A 91 9.42 -56.47 -10.76
C VAL A 91 9.28 -57.94 -10.39
N GLU A 92 9.59 -58.84 -11.34
CA GLU A 92 9.54 -60.30 -11.14
C GLU A 92 10.94 -60.90 -10.98
N LEU A 93 11.81 -60.20 -10.24
CA LEU A 93 13.16 -60.67 -9.94
C LEU A 93 13.21 -61.10 -8.47
N PRO A 94 13.72 -62.30 -8.16
CA PRO A 94 13.76 -62.82 -6.78
C PRO A 94 14.62 -61.95 -5.85
N ASP A 95 15.61 -61.26 -6.42
CA ASP A 95 16.59 -60.46 -5.66
C ASP A 95 16.23 -58.96 -5.61
N ALA A 96 15.30 -58.49 -6.44
CA ALA A 96 14.90 -57.09 -6.50
C ALA A 96 13.66 -56.85 -5.62
N LYS A 97 13.76 -55.88 -4.71
CA LYS A 97 12.65 -55.49 -3.83
C LYS A 97 12.40 -54.00 -3.93
N ASN A 98 11.14 -53.64 -4.12
CA ASN A 98 10.68 -52.27 -4.12
C ASN A 98 10.86 -51.64 -2.74
N SER A 99 11.50 -50.48 -2.68
CA SER A 99 11.70 -49.72 -1.44
C SER A 99 11.20 -48.29 -1.59
N VAL A 100 10.70 -47.75 -0.48
CA VAL A 100 10.34 -46.35 -0.33
C VAL A 100 10.76 -45.91 1.06
N THR A 101 11.62 -44.90 1.14
CA THR A 101 12.21 -44.42 2.39
C THR A 101 12.25 -42.91 2.43
N TRP A 102 12.08 -42.36 3.63
CA TRP A 102 12.30 -40.94 3.87
C TRP A 102 13.65 -40.70 4.53
N SER A 103 14.39 -39.74 3.98
CA SER A 103 15.65 -39.24 4.51
C SER A 103 15.60 -37.72 4.67
N LYS A 104 16.40 -37.19 5.60
CA LYS A 104 16.56 -35.74 5.77
C LYS A 104 17.83 -35.30 5.05
N SER A 105 17.79 -34.24 4.26
CA SER A 105 18.94 -33.84 3.41
C SER A 105 20.19 -33.45 4.18
N ASP A 106 20.03 -32.93 5.40
CA ASP A 106 21.12 -32.44 6.24
C ASP A 106 21.84 -33.57 7.01
N SER A 107 21.28 -34.78 6.99
CA SER A 107 21.87 -35.96 7.61
C SER A 107 21.68 -37.15 6.68
N ASN A 108 22.76 -37.79 6.21
CA ASN A 108 22.68 -39.06 5.46
C ASN A 108 22.12 -40.25 6.29
N MET A 109 21.39 -39.96 7.38
CA MET A 109 20.74 -40.91 8.27
C MET A 109 19.26 -41.01 7.88
N THR A 110 18.80 -42.24 7.64
CA THR A 110 17.37 -42.56 7.55
C THR A 110 16.65 -42.14 8.84
N LEU A 111 15.48 -41.52 8.70
CA LEU A 111 14.71 -41.04 9.84
C LEU A 111 14.29 -42.21 10.74
N PRO A 112 14.37 -42.05 12.08
CA PRO A 112 13.93 -43.09 13.00
C PRO A 112 12.44 -43.38 12.79
N SER A 113 12.07 -44.66 12.68
CA SER A 113 10.69 -45.10 12.43
C SER A 113 9.91 -45.38 13.73
N HIS A 114 10.38 -44.86 14.87
CA HIS A 114 9.81 -45.14 16.19
C HIS A 114 9.70 -43.88 17.04
N GLY A 115 8.66 -43.86 17.87
CA GLY A 115 8.35 -42.72 18.74
C GLY A 115 7.52 -41.68 17.99
N ARG A 116 8.08 -40.47 17.89
CA ARG A 116 7.41 -39.28 17.39
C ARG A 116 7.39 -39.16 15.86
N ILE A 117 8.32 -39.84 15.19
CA ILE A 117 8.42 -39.90 13.74
C ILE A 117 7.93 -41.27 13.29
N ALA A 118 6.93 -41.31 12.42
CA ALA A 118 6.35 -42.52 11.88
C ALA A 118 6.43 -42.52 10.35
N GLN A 119 6.84 -43.65 9.78
CA GLN A 119 6.85 -43.89 8.34
C GLN A 119 5.89 -45.02 7.99
N ASN A 120 4.80 -44.69 7.30
CA ASN A 120 3.75 -45.64 6.95
C ASN A 120 3.80 -45.93 5.45
N ARG A 121 4.32 -47.10 5.08
CA ARG A 121 4.35 -47.59 3.69
C ARG A 121 2.94 -47.91 3.20
N VAL A 122 2.67 -47.53 1.96
CA VAL A 122 1.44 -47.82 1.23
C VAL A 122 1.81 -48.48 -0.08
N SER A 123 1.07 -49.52 -0.49
CA SER A 123 1.23 -50.13 -1.81
C SER A 123 -0.12 -50.35 -2.48
N ARG A 124 -0.13 -50.27 -3.81
CA ARG A 124 -1.32 -50.45 -4.66
C ARG A 124 -0.97 -51.31 -5.87
N GLU A 125 -1.99 -51.91 -6.47
CA GLU A 125 -1.89 -52.70 -7.69
C GLU A 125 -0.81 -53.80 -7.63
N ASN A 126 -0.84 -54.63 -6.58
CA ASN A 126 0.13 -55.71 -6.33
C ASN A 126 1.59 -55.21 -6.27
N ASP A 127 1.83 -54.16 -5.49
CA ASP A 127 3.15 -53.54 -5.24
C ASP A 127 3.80 -52.89 -6.49
N LYS A 128 3.05 -52.71 -7.59
CA LYS A 128 3.50 -51.92 -8.75
C LYS A 128 3.58 -50.43 -8.46
N ILE A 129 2.77 -49.96 -7.52
CA ILE A 129 2.78 -48.59 -7.03
C ILE A 129 3.11 -48.64 -5.55
N VAL A 130 4.10 -47.87 -5.14
CA VAL A 130 4.52 -47.76 -3.73
C VAL A 130 4.56 -46.29 -3.32
N GLY A 131 4.19 -46.03 -2.07
CA GLY A 131 4.25 -44.72 -1.46
C GLY A 131 4.50 -44.81 0.03
N SER A 132 4.75 -43.67 0.67
CA SER A 132 5.00 -43.61 2.10
C SER A 132 4.55 -42.28 2.68
N TYR A 133 3.84 -42.34 3.82
CA TYR A 133 3.57 -41.18 4.65
C TYR A 133 4.68 -41.00 5.67
N LEU A 134 5.23 -39.80 5.75
CA LEU A 134 6.09 -39.37 6.85
C LEU A 134 5.28 -38.47 7.77
N GLU A 135 5.03 -38.95 8.98
CA GLU A 135 4.29 -38.23 10.02
C GLU A 135 5.25 -37.87 11.15
N ILE A 136 5.30 -36.58 11.50
CA ILE A 136 6.15 -36.06 12.57
C ILE A 136 5.24 -35.40 13.61
N GLU A 137 5.13 -36.10 14.74
CA GLU A 137 4.60 -35.69 16.04
C GLU A 137 5.24 -34.37 16.51
N ASP A 138 4.51 -33.45 17.15
CA ASP A 138 4.99 -32.31 17.96
C ASP A 138 6.39 -31.73 17.50
N VAL A 139 6.39 -31.12 16.31
CA VAL A 139 7.60 -30.71 15.56
C VAL A 139 8.55 -29.82 16.38
N THR A 140 9.83 -30.19 16.41
CA THR A 140 10.92 -29.46 17.10
C THR A 140 11.71 -28.56 16.14
N LEU A 141 12.65 -27.76 16.67
CA LEU A 141 13.51 -26.91 15.84
C LEU A 141 14.43 -27.72 14.91
N GLU A 142 14.82 -28.93 15.34
CA GLU A 142 15.70 -29.82 14.59
C GLU A 142 14.98 -30.55 13.46
N ASP A 143 13.64 -30.57 13.46
CA ASP A 143 12.84 -31.22 12.43
C ASP A 143 12.67 -30.35 11.18
N TYR A 144 12.83 -29.02 11.27
CA TYR A 144 12.76 -28.18 10.07
C TYR A 144 13.93 -28.45 9.12
N GLY A 145 13.66 -28.34 7.82
CA GLY A 145 14.65 -28.57 6.78
C GLY A 145 14.08 -29.29 5.55
N GLU A 146 14.97 -29.76 4.69
CA GLU A 146 14.61 -30.46 3.46
C GLU A 146 14.56 -31.98 3.68
N TYR A 147 13.42 -32.57 3.37
CA TYR A 147 13.16 -34.00 3.38
C TYR A 147 13.16 -34.55 1.96
N LYS A 148 13.65 -35.76 1.78
CA LYS A 148 13.71 -36.47 0.51
C LYS A 148 13.01 -37.80 0.65
N CYS A 149 12.09 -38.07 -0.29
CA CYS A 149 11.52 -39.39 -0.47
C CYS A 149 12.28 -40.11 -1.57
N GLU A 150 12.86 -41.24 -1.19
CA GLU A 150 13.72 -42.10 -2.01
C GLU A 150 12.91 -43.34 -2.38
N VAL A 151 12.68 -43.55 -3.67
CA VAL A 151 11.90 -44.69 -4.19
C VAL A 151 12.73 -45.46 -5.18
N SER A 152 12.98 -46.75 -4.90
CA SER A 152 13.79 -47.63 -5.74
C SER A 152 13.00 -48.88 -6.16
N ASN A 153 13.25 -49.32 -7.39
CA ASN A 153 12.73 -50.58 -7.93
C ASN A 153 13.67 -51.78 -7.66
N GLY A 154 14.80 -51.58 -6.97
CA GLY A 154 15.77 -52.62 -6.63
C GLY A 154 16.69 -53.08 -7.76
N VAL A 155 16.68 -52.39 -8.92
CA VAL A 155 17.51 -52.70 -10.11
C VAL A 155 18.37 -51.47 -10.48
N ASP A 156 19.01 -50.88 -9.48
CA ASP A 156 19.85 -49.67 -9.58
C ASP A 156 19.18 -48.39 -10.10
N GLU A 157 17.86 -48.40 -10.28
CA GLU A 157 17.08 -47.23 -10.66
C GLU A 157 16.27 -46.69 -9.48
N GLU A 158 16.53 -45.43 -9.15
CA GLU A 158 15.93 -44.73 -8.02
C GLU A 158 15.50 -43.32 -8.41
N ILE A 159 14.44 -42.82 -7.78
CA ILE A 159 14.06 -41.41 -7.82
C ILE A 159 14.08 -40.80 -6.42
N THR A 160 14.49 -39.54 -6.37
CA THR A 160 14.48 -38.73 -5.15
C THR A 160 13.51 -37.57 -5.32
N LEU A 161 12.54 -37.45 -4.40
CA LEU A 161 11.49 -36.45 -4.41
C LEU A 161 11.63 -35.51 -3.19
N PRO A 162 12.06 -34.25 -3.38
CA PRO A 162 12.27 -33.33 -2.27
C PRO A 162 10.98 -32.65 -1.79
N ALA A 163 10.91 -32.37 -0.49
CA ALA A 163 9.91 -31.52 0.14
C ALA A 163 10.53 -30.77 1.32
N HIS A 164 10.10 -29.54 1.55
CA HIS A 164 10.65 -28.71 2.61
C HIS A 164 9.65 -28.51 3.74
N LEU A 165 10.11 -28.68 4.99
CA LEU A 165 9.34 -28.37 6.18
C LEU A 165 9.76 -27.00 6.69
N TYR A 166 8.91 -26.00 6.45
CA TYR A 166 9.13 -24.63 6.89
C TYR A 166 8.57 -24.40 8.27
N ARG A 167 9.30 -23.62 9.07
CA ARG A 167 8.81 -23.12 10.34
C ARG A 167 7.70 -22.11 10.10
N GLN A 168 6.52 -22.39 10.65
CA GLN A 168 5.51 -21.35 10.81
C GLN A 168 6.00 -20.39 11.89
N GLU A 169 6.44 -19.21 11.46
CA GLU A 169 6.64 -18.13 12.41
C GLU A 169 5.30 -17.88 13.12
N PRO A 170 5.31 -17.76 14.46
CA PRO A 170 4.11 -17.32 15.15
C PRO A 170 3.72 -16.01 14.47
N GLN A 171 2.50 -15.97 13.94
CA GLN A 171 1.90 -14.71 13.59
C GLN A 171 1.74 -13.98 14.91
N PHE A 172 2.78 -13.27 15.35
CA PHE A 172 2.64 -12.05 16.10
C PHE A 172 2.00 -11.03 15.14
N ALA A 173 0.80 -11.35 14.67
CA ALA A 173 -0.24 -10.39 14.79
C ALA A 173 -0.18 -9.98 16.26
N LEU A 174 0.45 -8.84 16.52
CA LEU A 174 -0.26 -7.82 17.24
C LEU A 174 -1.67 -7.83 16.64
N SER A 175 -2.52 -8.68 17.20
CA SER A 175 -3.93 -8.46 17.31
C SER A 175 -4.04 -7.20 18.16
N LEU A 176 -3.60 -6.07 17.59
CA LEU A 176 -4.35 -4.84 17.61
C LEU A 176 -5.76 -5.34 17.39
N PRO A 177 -6.57 -5.42 18.46
CA PRO A 177 -7.93 -5.86 18.29
C PRO A 177 -8.44 -4.95 17.18
N ASN A 178 -9.10 -5.51 16.17
CA ASN A 178 -9.96 -4.73 15.28
C ASN A 178 -11.15 -4.16 16.09
N GLY A 179 -10.90 -3.68 17.31
CA GLY A 179 -11.74 -2.83 18.09
C GLY A 179 -11.75 -1.48 17.41
N SER A 180 -12.80 -1.30 16.61
CA SER A 180 -13.35 -0.06 16.08
C SER A 180 -13.09 1.18 16.98
N TRP A 181 -13.05 0.99 18.30
CA TRP A 181 -12.77 2.04 19.28
C TRP A 181 -11.40 2.70 19.15
N ARG A 182 -10.30 2.01 18.76
CA ARG A 182 -8.98 2.66 18.61
C ARG A 182 -8.93 3.60 17.41
N LYS A 183 -9.53 3.19 16.28
CA LYS A 183 -9.67 4.05 15.09
C LYS A 183 -10.61 5.22 15.39
N SER A 184 -11.69 4.98 16.12
CA SER A 184 -12.61 6.02 16.57
C SER A 184 -11.95 7.00 17.56
N LEU A 185 -11.09 6.52 18.45
CA LEU A 185 -10.34 7.34 19.40
C LEU A 185 -9.29 8.19 18.68
N LEU A 186 -8.57 7.63 17.70
CA LEU A 186 -7.63 8.38 16.86
C LEU A 186 -8.34 9.45 16.02
N LEU A 187 -9.50 9.12 15.44
CA LEU A 187 -10.35 10.09 14.73
C LEU A 187 -10.86 11.19 15.67
N ALA A 188 -11.32 10.84 16.86
CA ALA A 188 -11.79 11.82 17.84
C ALA A 188 -10.67 12.76 18.31
N VAL A 189 -9.46 12.23 18.55
CA VAL A 189 -8.29 13.05 18.91
C VAL A 189 -7.88 13.96 17.76
N LEU A 190 -7.88 13.47 16.52
CA LEU A 190 -7.59 14.29 15.34
C LEU A 190 -8.59 15.44 15.19
N VAL A 191 -9.89 15.15 15.34
CA VAL A 191 -10.96 16.16 15.28
C VAL A 191 -10.81 17.18 16.42
N LEU A 192 -10.47 16.74 17.63
CA LEU A 192 -10.24 17.64 18.76
C LEU A 192 -9.06 18.59 18.49
N VAL A 193 -7.94 18.08 17.97
CA VAL A 193 -6.77 18.90 17.63
C VAL A 193 -7.11 19.90 16.53
N LEU A 194 -7.87 19.48 15.51
CA LEU A 194 -8.34 20.37 14.45
C LEU A 194 -9.24 21.48 14.98
N LEU A 195 -10.20 21.15 15.86
CA LEU A 195 -11.09 22.13 16.47
C LEU A 195 -10.33 23.14 17.35
N LEU A 196 -9.37 22.68 18.15
CA LEU A 196 -8.53 23.55 18.98
C LEU A 196 -7.66 24.47 18.10
N SER A 197 -7.08 23.94 17.02
CA SER A 197 -6.28 24.74 16.07
C SER A 197 -7.13 25.79 15.33
N ALA A 198 -8.35 25.44 14.92
CA ALA A 198 -9.28 26.35 14.29
C ALA A 198 -9.76 27.43 15.27
N GLY A 199 -10.01 27.06 16.52
CA GLY A 199 -10.35 27.99 17.60
C GLY A 199 -9.23 28.99 17.90
N ALA A 200 -7.98 28.51 17.96
CA ALA A 200 -6.80 29.36 18.13
C ALA A 200 -6.60 30.31 16.92
N PHE A 201 -6.81 29.79 15.70
CA PHE A 201 -6.77 30.60 14.48
C PHE A 201 -7.85 31.66 14.46
N TYR A 202 -9.09 31.31 14.84
CA TYR A 202 -10.19 32.25 14.96
C TYR A 202 -9.86 33.35 15.99
N ALA A 203 -9.42 32.98 17.20
CA ALA A 203 -9.09 33.94 18.25
C ALA A 203 -7.98 34.92 17.84
N ARG A 204 -7.00 34.47 17.06
CA ARG A 204 -5.83 35.29 16.68
C ARG A 204 -6.02 36.06 15.38
N CYS A 205 -6.75 35.51 14.42
CA CYS A 205 -6.79 36.00 13.04
C CYS A 205 -8.18 36.49 12.58
N TRP A 206 -9.22 36.40 13.41
CA TRP A 206 -10.58 36.83 13.02
C TRP A 206 -10.68 38.30 12.63
N LEU A 207 -10.07 39.21 13.38
CA LEU A 207 -10.12 40.65 13.09
C LEU A 207 -9.45 41.00 11.75
N PRO A 208 -8.20 40.57 11.48
CA PRO A 208 -7.58 40.73 10.17
C PRO A 208 -8.38 40.09 9.03
N LEU A 209 -8.92 38.88 9.22
CA LEU A 209 -9.74 38.22 8.21
C LEU A 209 -11.06 38.96 7.94
N ALA A 210 -11.73 39.45 8.98
CA ALA A 210 -12.97 40.20 8.84
C ALA A 210 -12.74 41.56 8.14
N LEU A 211 -11.62 42.21 8.44
CA LEU A 211 -11.19 43.44 7.76
C LEU A 211 -10.86 43.17 6.29
N LEU A 212 -10.07 42.13 5.98
CA LEU A 212 -9.77 41.73 4.61
C LEU A 212 -11.02 41.33 3.83
N TYR A 213 -11.94 40.62 4.47
CA TYR A 213 -13.21 40.23 3.85
C TYR A 213 -14.07 41.46 3.53
N LYS A 214 -14.14 42.42 4.46
CA LYS A 214 -14.86 43.68 4.26
C LYS A 214 -14.20 44.58 3.21
N ASP A 215 -12.88 44.58 3.10
CA ASP A 215 -12.16 45.40 2.11
C ASP A 215 -12.29 44.81 0.69
N LYS A 216 -12.27 43.48 0.55
CA LYS A 216 -12.41 42.80 -0.76
C LYS A 216 -13.85 42.61 -1.23
N PHE A 217 -14.77 42.31 -0.32
CA PHE A 217 -16.15 41.96 -0.62
C PHE A 217 -17.17 42.95 -0.02
N GLY A 218 -16.68 44.05 0.54
CA GLY A 218 -17.52 45.18 0.91
C GLY A 218 -18.29 45.67 -0.30
N ARG A 219 -19.57 45.99 -0.08
CA ARG A 219 -20.44 46.53 -1.13
C ARG A 219 -19.78 47.80 -1.66
N LEU A 220 -19.33 47.79 -2.91
CA LEU A 220 -18.95 48.99 -3.63
C LEU A 220 -20.24 49.79 -3.81
N GLU A 221 -20.38 50.87 -3.03
CA GLU A 221 -21.42 51.85 -3.22
C GLU A 221 -21.06 52.55 -4.55
N GLU A 222 -21.63 52.11 -5.67
CA GLU A 222 -21.40 52.71 -7.00
C GLU A 222 -22.77 52.75 -7.69
N ASN A 223 -23.61 53.74 -7.34
CA ASN A 223 -24.78 54.26 -8.09
C ASN A 223 -25.86 54.97 -7.23
N ASP A 224 -25.52 55.52 -6.07
CA ASP A 224 -26.51 56.18 -5.18
C ASP A 224 -26.77 57.67 -5.49
N GLY A 225 -26.35 58.18 -6.66
CA GLY A 225 -26.53 59.60 -7.04
C GLY A 225 -25.68 60.60 -6.25
N LYS A 226 -24.68 60.11 -5.50
CA LYS A 226 -23.75 60.93 -4.70
C LYS A 226 -22.46 61.20 -5.46
N GLU A 227 -21.95 62.43 -5.37
CA GLU A 227 -20.79 62.88 -6.15
C GLU A 227 -19.45 62.55 -5.46
N CYS A 228 -19.44 62.39 -4.12
CA CYS A 228 -18.24 62.19 -3.31
C CYS A 228 -18.41 61.13 -2.21
N ASP A 229 -17.32 60.45 -1.84
CA ASP A 229 -17.31 59.44 -0.77
C ASP A 229 -17.19 60.07 0.62
N ALA A 230 -16.37 61.11 0.75
CA ALA A 230 -16.17 61.82 2.00
C ALA A 230 -16.10 63.34 1.76
N LEU A 231 -16.98 64.09 2.43
CA LEU A 231 -16.89 65.55 2.54
C LEU A 231 -16.08 65.88 3.79
N VAL A 232 -14.94 66.53 3.63
CA VAL A 232 -14.05 66.92 4.73
C VAL A 232 -14.21 68.40 5.03
N CYS A 233 -14.81 68.70 6.18
CA CYS A 233 -15.03 70.07 6.65
C CYS A 233 -13.91 70.48 7.60
N TYR A 234 -13.28 71.62 7.34
CA TYR A 234 -12.14 72.11 8.11
C TYR A 234 -12.19 73.63 8.28
N HIS A 235 -11.44 74.15 9.25
CA HIS A 235 -11.27 75.58 9.48
C HIS A 235 -9.99 76.09 8.79
N GLU A 236 -9.95 77.35 8.36
CA GLU A 236 -8.83 77.97 7.61
C GLU A 236 -7.44 77.64 8.19
N LYS A 237 -7.31 77.72 9.52
CA LYS A 237 -6.05 77.45 10.24
C LYS A 237 -5.59 75.99 10.18
N ASP A 238 -6.50 75.06 9.90
CA ASP A 238 -6.25 73.62 9.80
C ASP A 238 -6.09 73.15 8.34
N SER A 239 -6.13 74.08 7.36
CA SER A 239 -5.98 73.80 5.93
C SER A 239 -4.72 72.98 5.60
N ASN A 240 -3.59 73.29 6.23
CA ASN A 240 -2.33 72.58 6.03
C ASN A 240 -2.41 71.09 6.39
N LEU A 241 -3.13 70.75 7.47
CA LEU A 241 -3.32 69.37 7.90
C LEU A 241 -4.31 68.65 7.00
N VAL A 242 -5.41 69.32 6.65
CA VAL A 242 -6.52 68.68 5.93
C VAL A 242 -6.21 68.53 4.45
N ILE A 243 -5.80 69.60 3.78
CA ILE A 243 -5.44 69.59 2.35
C ILE A 243 -4.07 68.92 2.15
N GLY A 244 -3.11 69.13 3.06
CA GLY A 244 -1.75 68.62 2.88
C GLY A 244 -1.56 67.15 3.26
N ILE A 245 -2.35 66.62 4.21
CA ILE A 245 -2.13 65.27 4.76
C ILE A 245 -3.40 64.41 4.65
N LEU A 246 -4.52 64.89 5.17
CA LEU A 246 -5.72 64.05 5.31
C LEU A 246 -6.33 63.67 3.96
N ILE A 247 -6.61 64.64 3.09
CA ILE A 247 -7.20 64.41 1.77
C ILE A 247 -6.28 63.56 0.88
N PRO A 248 -4.97 63.89 0.71
CA PRO A 248 -4.07 63.07 -0.10
C PRO A 248 -3.94 61.64 0.41
N THR A 249 -4.00 61.41 1.72
CA THR A 249 -3.94 60.06 2.29
C THR A 249 -5.20 59.25 1.98
N LEU A 250 -6.38 59.89 2.06
CA LEU A 250 -7.66 59.25 1.72
C LEU A 250 -7.76 58.93 0.23
N GLU A 251 -7.30 59.83 -0.64
CA GLU A 251 -7.32 59.63 -2.09
C GLU A 251 -6.26 58.62 -2.56
N SER A 252 -5.01 58.76 -2.11
CA SER A 252 -3.90 57.92 -2.62
C SER A 252 -3.88 56.50 -2.06
N ARG A 253 -4.14 56.33 -0.75
CA ARG A 253 -4.02 55.05 -0.06
C ARG A 253 -5.33 54.26 -0.08
N HIS A 254 -6.46 54.95 0.00
CA HIS A 254 -7.77 54.33 0.17
C HIS A 254 -8.72 54.56 -1.01
N ARG A 255 -8.29 55.30 -2.04
CA ARG A 255 -9.06 55.59 -3.27
C ARG A 255 -10.45 56.17 -3.03
N TYR A 256 -10.64 56.90 -1.93
CA TYR A 256 -11.88 57.64 -1.70
C TYR A 256 -11.89 58.92 -2.52
N LYS A 257 -13.04 59.28 -3.09
CA LYS A 257 -13.24 60.59 -3.73
C LYS A 257 -13.62 61.63 -2.68
N CYS A 258 -12.69 62.51 -2.33
CA CYS A 258 -12.86 63.49 -1.27
C CYS A 258 -13.20 64.89 -1.81
N THR A 259 -14.06 65.62 -1.10
CA THR A 259 -14.27 67.06 -1.32
C THR A 259 -13.99 67.82 -0.06
N ALA A 260 -13.36 68.99 -0.20
CA ALA A 260 -12.97 69.84 0.92
C ALA A 260 -13.97 71.00 1.04
N LEU A 261 -14.44 71.27 2.27
CA LEU A 261 -15.29 72.43 2.56
C LEU A 261 -14.68 73.24 3.71
N GLU A 262 -14.41 74.51 3.44
CA GLU A 262 -13.91 75.43 4.45
C GLU A 262 -15.09 76.03 5.24
N LEU A 263 -15.04 75.90 6.56
CA LEU A 263 -16.07 76.41 7.49
C LEU A 263 -15.74 77.83 7.95
N SER A 264 -16.76 78.67 8.03
CA SER A 264 -16.60 80.07 8.43
C SER A 264 -16.37 80.27 9.95
N HIS A 265 -15.77 81.41 10.32
CA HIS A 265 -15.26 81.74 11.66
C HIS A 265 -16.34 81.95 12.75
N GLN A 266 -17.64 81.77 12.46
CA GLN A 266 -18.71 82.08 13.41
C GLN A 266 -19.55 80.84 13.76
N ASN A 267 -19.38 80.37 15.00
CA ASN A 267 -19.93 79.15 15.63
C ASN A 267 -21.47 78.98 15.64
N HIS A 268 -22.22 79.63 14.76
CA HIS A 268 -23.68 79.59 14.84
C HIS A 268 -24.37 78.85 13.70
N ASN A 269 -23.71 78.50 12.59
CA ASN A 269 -24.40 77.98 11.40
C ASN A 269 -23.70 76.83 10.64
N TRP A 270 -22.88 76.00 11.28
CA TRP A 270 -22.20 74.89 10.57
C TRP A 270 -23.17 73.89 9.93
N SER A 271 -24.33 73.64 10.55
CA SER A 271 -25.37 72.77 9.98
C SER A 271 -25.96 73.32 8.68
N LEU A 272 -26.01 74.65 8.51
CA LEU A 272 -26.52 75.30 7.30
C LEU A 272 -25.48 75.35 6.17
N GLU A 273 -24.19 75.47 6.49
CA GLU A 273 -23.10 75.45 5.50
C GLU A 273 -22.84 74.03 4.97
N ILE A 274 -22.89 73.05 5.87
CA ILE A 274 -22.66 71.64 5.53
C ILE A 274 -23.91 71.05 4.87
N GLY A 275 -25.11 71.47 5.27
CA GLY A 275 -26.40 70.97 4.77
C GLY A 275 -26.51 70.78 3.25
N PRO A 276 -26.22 71.79 2.40
CA PRO A 276 -26.33 71.64 0.95
C PRO A 276 -25.32 70.63 0.37
N HIS A 277 -24.12 70.53 0.96
CA HIS A 277 -23.08 69.58 0.54
C HIS A 277 -23.23 68.20 1.19
N ALA A 278 -24.04 68.06 2.24
CA ALA A 278 -24.27 66.82 2.95
C ALA A 278 -24.97 65.77 2.07
N ASN A 279 -25.85 66.22 1.15
CA ASN A 279 -26.61 65.33 0.27
C ASN A 279 -25.75 64.75 -0.87
N THR A 280 -24.65 65.42 -1.24
CA THR A 280 -23.75 64.95 -2.30
C THR A 280 -22.69 63.98 -1.79
N ALA A 281 -22.56 63.80 -0.47
CA ALA A 281 -21.54 62.98 0.17
C ALA A 281 -22.10 61.74 0.90
N ARG A 282 -21.30 60.67 1.00
CA ARG A 282 -21.65 59.45 1.75
C ARG A 282 -21.32 59.55 3.22
N ARG A 283 -20.25 60.26 3.56
CA ARG A 283 -19.80 60.50 4.93
C ARG A 283 -19.32 61.94 5.03
N ILE A 284 -19.53 62.52 6.20
CA ILE A 284 -19.05 63.87 6.52
C ILE A 284 -17.97 63.70 7.58
N ILE A 285 -16.78 64.23 7.33
CA ILE A 285 -15.65 64.24 8.24
C ILE A 285 -15.44 65.67 8.68
N VAL A 286 -15.65 65.98 9.96
CA VAL A 286 -15.45 67.33 10.50
C VAL A 286 -14.22 67.33 11.40
N VAL A 287 -13.25 68.17 11.07
CA VAL A 287 -12.04 68.37 11.88
C VAL A 287 -12.31 69.48 12.88
N LEU A 288 -12.43 69.11 14.16
CA LEU A 288 -12.61 70.04 15.27
C LEU A 288 -11.26 70.41 15.86
N SER A 289 -10.91 71.69 15.77
CA SER A 289 -9.77 72.27 16.46
C SER A 289 -10.20 73.39 17.42
N PRO A 290 -9.37 73.74 18.41
CA PRO A 290 -9.61 74.92 19.23
C PRO A 290 -9.74 76.21 18.41
N ALA A 291 -9.04 76.29 17.27
CA ALA A 291 -9.16 77.41 16.35
C ALA A 291 -10.54 77.49 15.71
N SER A 292 -11.16 76.35 15.39
CA SER A 292 -12.52 76.30 14.84
C SER A 292 -13.58 76.86 15.81
N LEU A 293 -13.36 76.75 17.12
CA LEU A 293 -14.29 77.21 18.16
C LEU A 293 -13.95 78.59 18.74
N GLY A 294 -13.13 79.39 18.03
CA GLY A 294 -12.73 80.73 18.50
C GLY A 294 -11.80 80.71 19.72
N ASN A 295 -10.99 79.65 19.86
CA ASN A 295 -10.08 79.36 20.98
C ASN A 295 -10.76 79.09 22.34
N ILE A 296 -12.09 78.96 22.38
CA ILE A 296 -12.84 78.62 23.60
C ILE A 296 -13.17 77.12 23.56
N TRP A 297 -12.30 76.30 24.15
CA TRP A 297 -12.44 74.84 24.20
C TRP A 297 -13.02 74.40 25.55
N THR A 298 -14.35 74.51 25.70
CA THR A 298 -15.09 74.13 26.91
C THR A 298 -16.15 73.09 26.56
N ASP A 299 -16.62 72.33 27.55
CA ASP A 299 -17.67 71.30 27.34
C ASP A 299 -18.94 71.89 26.69
N ALA A 300 -19.30 73.12 27.06
CA ALA A 300 -20.44 73.82 26.46
C ALA A 300 -20.25 74.16 24.97
N SER A 301 -19.05 74.61 24.56
CA SER A 301 -18.79 74.97 23.16
C SER A 301 -18.64 73.75 22.27
N VAL A 302 -17.95 72.72 22.76
CA VAL A 302 -17.79 71.44 22.06
C VAL A 302 -19.14 70.71 21.98
N GLY A 303 -19.91 70.69 23.06
CA GLY A 303 -21.25 70.10 23.10
C GLY A 303 -22.23 70.80 22.16
N ALA A 304 -22.19 72.13 22.06
CA ALA A 304 -23.01 72.89 21.11
C ALA A 304 -22.68 72.54 19.65
N ALA A 305 -21.38 72.47 19.31
CA ALA A 305 -20.92 72.06 17.98
C ALA A 305 -21.32 70.62 17.65
N LEU A 306 -21.12 69.67 18.57
CA LEU A 306 -21.51 68.28 18.36
C LEU A 306 -23.03 68.12 18.21
N LYS A 307 -23.82 68.91 18.93
CA LYS A 307 -25.29 68.93 18.81
C LYS A 307 -25.76 69.47 17.45
N GLN A 308 -25.04 70.43 16.87
CA GLN A 308 -25.30 70.90 15.51
C GLN A 308 -24.92 69.82 14.48
N LEU A 309 -23.77 69.16 14.66
CA LEU A 309 -23.30 68.13 13.73
C LEU A 309 -24.12 66.83 13.81
N SER A 310 -24.72 66.52 14.96
CA SER A 310 -25.62 65.37 15.12
C SER A 310 -27.00 65.60 14.50
N SER A 311 -27.38 66.85 14.24
CA SER A 311 -28.63 67.20 13.54
C SER A 311 -28.57 66.96 12.03
N LEU A 312 -27.39 66.65 11.48
CA LEU A 312 -27.21 66.34 10.07
C LEU A 312 -27.78 64.94 9.73
N PRO A 313 -28.38 64.77 8.54
CA PRO A 313 -29.03 63.51 8.15
C PRO A 313 -28.05 62.37 7.84
N MET A 314 -26.76 62.67 7.69
CA MET A 314 -25.72 61.74 7.26
C MET A 314 -24.79 61.33 8.42
N LYS A 315 -24.11 60.19 8.27
CA LYS A 315 -23.14 59.72 9.27
C LYS A 315 -21.94 60.68 9.33
N THR A 316 -21.90 61.48 10.38
CA THR A 316 -20.82 62.43 10.67
C THR A 316 -19.74 61.76 11.52
N ILE A 317 -18.49 61.87 11.08
CA ILE A 317 -17.28 61.45 11.79
C ILE A 317 -16.58 62.72 12.24
N VAL A 318 -16.30 62.82 13.54
CA VAL A 318 -15.66 64.00 14.11
C VAL A 318 -14.23 63.64 14.51
N ILE A 319 -13.26 64.38 13.98
CA ILE A 319 -11.84 64.23 14.30
C ILE A 319 -11.45 65.41 15.19
N SER A 320 -11.20 65.15 16.48
CA SER A 320 -10.74 66.17 17.42
C SER A 320 -9.21 66.27 17.41
N LEU A 321 -8.66 67.45 17.12
CA LEU A 321 -7.21 67.70 17.18
C LEU A 321 -6.67 67.90 18.60
N LYS A 322 -7.57 68.12 19.57
CA LYS A 322 -7.27 68.21 21.00
C LYS A 322 -8.16 67.21 21.75
N SER A 323 -7.70 66.73 22.91
CA SER A 323 -8.52 65.89 23.78
C SER A 323 -9.85 66.58 24.10
N LEU A 324 -10.94 65.84 23.96
CA LEU A 324 -12.26 66.30 24.40
C LEU A 324 -12.18 66.64 25.90
N PRO A 325 -12.74 67.78 26.32
CA PRO A 325 -12.64 68.28 27.69
C PRO A 325 -13.44 67.45 28.69
#